data_AF-A0A423VLU9-F1
#
_entry.id   AF-A0A423VLU9-F1
#
_cell.length_a   1.000
_cell.length_b   1.000
_cell.length_c   1.000
_cell.angle_alpha   90.00
_cell.angle_beta   90.00
_cell.angle_gamma   90.00
#
_symmetry.space_group_name_H-M   'P 1'
#
loop_
_entity.id
_entity.type
_entity.pdbx_description
1 polymer ?
#
loop_
_entity_poly.entity_id
_entity_poly.type
_entity_poly.pdbx_seq_one_letter_code
_entity_poly.pdbx_strand_id
1 'polypeptide(L)'
;MLLIHGILFHNAFPALGILPQAASVLLGSMLLYRESIAALGSPIQALSAANIFFADVTLAVWYMAFLIPTWILLSNMWREEGAIILGTYGSVFLMVNFIIHFYFAAAEALHIVTTRQSPFKSLAAEYIPLNSDYSDGLDDIEEGN
;
A
#
# COMPACT_ATOMS: atom_id res chain seq x y z
N MET A 1 25.13 11.84 -9.17
CA MET A 1 26.15 11.98 -8.11
C MET A 1 26.27 10.74 -7.21
N LEU A 2 25.18 10.07 -6.82
CA LEU A 2 25.22 8.87 -5.96
C LEU A 2 25.97 7.68 -6.56
N LEU A 3 25.76 7.37 -7.85
CA LEU A 3 26.43 6.25 -8.53
C LEU A 3 27.95 6.48 -8.69
N ILE A 4 28.34 7.71 -9.02
CA ILE A 4 29.75 8.11 -9.15
C ILE A 4 30.46 8.08 -7.78
N HIS A 5 29.78 8.53 -6.71
CA HIS A 5 30.32 8.42 -5.34
C HIS A 5 30.38 6.95 -4.85
N GLY A 6 29.37 6.12 -5.13
CA GLY A 6 29.41 4.70 -4.77
C GLY A 6 30.55 3.93 -5.44
N ILE A 7 30.88 4.28 -6.70
CA ILE A 7 32.03 3.72 -7.41
C ILE A 7 33.35 4.23 -6.80
N LEU A 8 33.45 5.53 -6.49
CA LEU A 8 34.66 6.14 -5.91
C LEU A 8 34.96 5.65 -4.48
N PHE A 9 33.94 5.33 -3.69
CA PHE A 9 34.06 4.83 -2.31
C PHE A 9 34.00 3.29 -2.22
N HIS A 10 34.11 2.57 -3.35
CA HIS A 10 34.01 1.10 -3.44
C HIS A 10 32.76 0.49 -2.77
N ASN A 11 31.70 1.28 -2.60
CA ASN A 11 30.49 0.87 -1.90
C ASN A 11 29.31 0.90 -2.86
N ALA A 12 29.03 -0.27 -3.44
CA ALA A 12 27.97 -0.46 -4.41
C ALA A 12 26.57 -0.34 -3.79
N PHE A 13 26.41 -0.67 -2.51
CA PHE A 13 25.10 -0.84 -1.88
C PHE A 13 24.22 0.43 -1.88
N PRO A 14 24.72 1.62 -1.51
CA PRO A 14 23.93 2.85 -1.57
C PRO A 14 23.59 3.27 -3.01
N ALA A 15 24.47 2.97 -3.97
CA ALA A 15 24.24 3.27 -5.39
C ALA A 15 23.18 2.35 -6.02
N LEU A 16 23.09 1.10 -5.56
CA LEU A 16 22.05 0.16 -6.01
C LEU A 16 20.64 0.56 -5.55
N GLY A 17 20.51 1.48 -4.59
CA GLY A 17 19.23 2.11 -4.23
C GLY A 17 18.54 2.87 -5.37
N ILE A 18 19.26 3.16 -6.47
CA ILE A 18 18.65 3.71 -7.69
C ILE A 18 17.73 2.67 -8.37
N LEU A 19 18.00 1.37 -8.20
CA LEU A 19 17.21 0.31 -8.84
C LEU A 19 15.74 0.32 -8.42
N PRO A 20 15.38 0.29 -7.12
CA PRO A 20 13.97 0.34 -6.72
C PRO A 20 13.31 1.67 -7.11
N GLN A 21 14.06 2.77 -7.20
CA GLN A 21 13.53 4.06 -7.69
C GLN A 21 13.22 4.04 -9.18
N ALA A 22 14.12 3.51 -10.01
CA ALA A 22 13.87 3.34 -11.44
C ALA A 22 12.67 2.41 -11.68
N ALA A 23 12.57 1.32 -10.92
CA ALA A 23 11.43 0.41 -10.98
C ALA A 23 10.12 1.11 -10.62
N SER A 24 10.10 1.92 -9.55
CA SER A 24 8.92 2.69 -9.13
C SER A 24 8.47 3.68 -10.21
N VAL A 25 9.40 4.43 -10.83
CA VAL A 25 9.08 5.35 -11.93
C VAL A 25 8.54 4.62 -13.16
N LEU A 26 9.14 3.49 -13.53
CA LEU A 26 8.68 2.69 -14.68
C LEU A 26 7.28 2.12 -14.44
N LEU A 27 7.05 1.54 -13.24
CA LEU A 27 5.74 1.01 -12.87
C LEU A 27 4.69 2.12 -12.81
N GLY A 28 4.98 3.25 -12.15
CA GLY A 28 4.08 4.40 -12.10
C GLY A 28 3.75 4.96 -13.49
N SER A 29 4.75 5.08 -14.36
CA SER A 29 4.54 5.55 -15.74
C SER A 29 3.69 4.57 -16.56
N MET A 30 3.92 3.26 -16.38
CA MET A 30 3.13 2.22 -17.04
C MET A 30 1.68 2.20 -16.54
N LEU A 31 1.46 2.43 -15.24
CA LEU A 31 0.13 2.56 -14.64
C LEU A 31 -0.62 3.75 -15.25
N LEU A 32 -0.01 4.93 -15.25
CA LEU A 32 -0.60 6.15 -15.83
C LEU A 32 -0.90 5.98 -17.32
N TYR A 33 0.01 5.35 -18.06
CA TYR A 33 -0.20 5.06 -19.49
C TYR A 33 -1.43 4.16 -19.70
N ARG A 34 -1.55 3.09 -18.91
CA ARG A 34 -2.69 2.17 -18.99
C ARG A 34 -4.01 2.84 -18.60
N GLU A 35 -4.02 3.67 -17.55
CA GLU A 35 -5.20 4.44 -17.18
C GLU A 35 -5.59 5.44 -18.25
N SER A 36 -4.62 6.11 -18.88
CA SER A 36 -4.88 7.05 -19.98
C SER A 36 -5.50 6.36 -21.20
N ILE A 37 -5.07 5.12 -21.51
CA ILE A 37 -5.68 4.32 -22.59
C ILE A 37 -7.07 3.84 -22.21
N ALA A 38 -7.28 3.39 -20.96
CA ALA A 38 -8.59 2.97 -20.50
C ALA A 38 -9.62 4.11 -20.56
N ALA A 39 -9.20 5.34 -20.21
CA ALA A 39 -10.02 6.55 -20.29
C ALA A 39 -10.44 6.92 -21.73
N LEU A 40 -9.69 6.47 -22.74
CA LEU A 40 -10.02 6.67 -24.17
C LEU A 40 -11.09 5.68 -24.69
N GLY A 41 -11.68 4.85 -23.82
CA GLY A 41 -12.88 4.06 -24.14
C GLY A 41 -12.67 2.56 -24.26
N SER A 42 -11.55 2.01 -23.75
CA SER A 42 -11.33 0.56 -23.70
C SER A 42 -11.58 0.02 -22.28
N PRO A 43 -12.76 -0.57 -21.99
CA PRO A 43 -13.09 -1.12 -20.66
C PRO A 43 -12.30 -2.38 -20.30
N ILE A 44 -11.50 -2.93 -21.21
CA ILE A 44 -10.78 -4.21 -21.03
C ILE A 44 -9.41 -4.01 -20.32
N GLN A 45 -8.94 -2.78 -20.15
CA GLN A 45 -7.58 -2.49 -19.65
C GLN A 45 -7.49 -1.76 -18.30
N ALA A 46 -8.60 -1.58 -17.59
CA ALA A 46 -8.54 -1.05 -16.23
C ALA A 46 -7.73 -2.01 -15.34
N LEU A 47 -6.69 -1.51 -14.67
CA LEU A 47 -5.87 -2.33 -13.80
C LEU A 47 -6.68 -2.69 -12.54
N SER A 48 -6.66 -3.96 -12.14
CA SER A 48 -7.30 -4.38 -10.88
C SER A 48 -6.61 -3.70 -9.69
N ALA A 49 -7.41 -3.25 -8.70
CA ALA A 49 -6.92 -2.74 -7.42
C ALA A 49 -5.93 -3.71 -6.73
N ALA A 50 -6.15 -5.03 -6.91
CA ALA A 50 -5.24 -6.06 -6.40
C ALA A 50 -3.83 -5.98 -7.03
N ASN A 51 -3.72 -5.65 -8.32
CA ASN A 51 -2.43 -5.53 -9.00
C ASN A 51 -1.65 -4.32 -8.48
N ILE A 52 -2.33 -3.21 -8.22
CA ILE A 52 -1.74 -2.00 -7.65
C ILE A 52 -1.24 -2.30 -6.23
N PHE A 53 -2.07 -2.96 -5.41
CA PHE A 53 -1.68 -3.42 -4.08
C PHE A 53 -0.42 -4.29 -4.09
N PHE A 54 -0.37 -5.31 -4.96
CA PHE A 54 0.82 -6.16 -5.07
C PHE A 54 2.05 -5.40 -5.55
N ALA A 55 1.90 -4.43 -6.46
CA ALA A 55 3.00 -3.59 -6.91
C ALA A 55 3.54 -2.73 -5.75
N ASP A 56 2.67 -2.09 -4.97
CA ASP A 56 3.06 -1.27 -3.82
C ASP A 56 3.72 -2.11 -2.71
N VAL A 57 3.18 -3.28 -2.39
CA VAL A 57 3.79 -4.21 -1.43
C VAL A 57 5.17 -4.66 -1.90
N THR A 58 5.30 -5.04 -3.17
CA THR A 58 6.57 -5.49 -3.75
C THR A 58 7.61 -4.37 -3.71
N LEU A 59 7.23 -3.16 -4.10
CA LEU A 59 8.11 -2.00 -4.04
C LEU A 59 8.50 -1.66 -2.60
N ALA A 60 7.56 -1.66 -1.65
CA ALA A 60 7.84 -1.39 -0.24
C ALA A 60 8.83 -2.41 0.36
N VAL A 61 8.63 -3.71 0.09
CA VAL A 61 9.57 -4.78 0.51
C VAL A 61 10.94 -4.58 -0.13
N TRP A 62 10.98 -4.25 -1.43
CA TRP A 62 12.23 -4.02 -2.14
C TRP A 62 12.97 -2.79 -1.58
N TYR A 63 12.29 -1.68 -1.34
CA TYR A 63 12.89 -0.51 -0.68
C TYR A 63 13.43 -0.84 0.71
N MET A 64 12.68 -1.60 1.51
CA MET A 64 13.12 -2.04 2.84
C MET A 64 14.39 -2.92 2.77
N ALA A 65 14.44 -3.84 1.81
CA ALA A 65 15.60 -4.70 1.59
C ALA A 65 16.88 -3.94 1.21
N PHE A 66 16.76 -2.71 0.68
CA PHE A 66 17.89 -1.84 0.38
C PHE A 66 18.18 -0.83 1.51
N LEU A 67 17.15 -0.35 2.21
CA LEU A 67 17.30 0.55 3.36
C LEU A 67 18.06 -0.11 4.51
N ILE A 68 17.72 -1.37 4.86
CA ILE A 68 18.35 -2.07 5.99
C ILE A 68 19.87 -2.21 5.81
N PRO A 69 20.39 -2.77 4.70
CA PRO A 69 21.84 -2.85 4.48
C PRO A 69 22.49 -1.46 4.36
N THR A 70 21.80 -0.49 3.75
CA THR A 70 22.34 0.89 3.65
C THR A 70 22.62 1.47 5.03
N TRP A 71 21.70 1.31 5.99
CA TRP A 71 21.91 1.80 7.35
C TRP A 71 22.97 1.01 8.13
N ILE A 72 23.01 -0.33 7.98
CA ILE A 72 24.04 -1.17 8.62
C ILE A 72 25.45 -0.82 8.11
N LEU A 73 25.59 -0.61 6.80
CA LEU A 73 26.88 -0.24 6.21
C LEU A 73 27.27 1.20 6.60
N LEU A 74 26.31 2.12 6.64
CA LEU A 74 26.56 3.51 7.02
C LEU A 74 27.02 3.66 8.47
N SER A 75 26.48 2.87 9.42
CA SER A 75 26.92 2.93 10.82
C SER A 75 28.40 2.61 11.00
N ASN A 76 28.95 1.76 10.13
CA ASN A 76 30.37 1.38 10.17
C ASN A 76 31.30 2.43 9.54
N MET A 77 30.76 3.34 8.73
CA MET A 77 31.52 4.30 7.92
C MET A 77 31.36 5.76 8.36
N TRP A 78 30.80 6.00 9.55
CA TRP A 78 30.49 7.35 10.05
C TRP A 78 31.68 8.33 10.11
N ARG A 79 32.92 7.84 10.00
CA ARG A 79 34.15 8.66 9.95
C ARG A 79 34.54 9.13 8.55
N GLU A 80 33.91 8.59 7.50
CA GLU A 80 34.20 8.96 6.11
C GLU A 80 33.18 10.00 5.65
N GLU A 81 33.62 11.25 5.48
CA GLU A 81 32.74 12.38 5.12
C GLU A 81 31.92 12.13 3.83
N GLY A 82 32.51 11.43 2.85
CA GLY A 82 31.84 11.07 1.61
C GLY A 82 30.74 10.00 1.76
N ALA A 83 30.88 9.10 2.74
CA ALA A 83 29.88 8.08 3.05
C ALA A 83 28.63 8.69 3.69
N ILE A 84 28.78 9.77 4.46
CA ILE A 84 27.67 10.49 5.09
C ILE A 84 26.77 11.12 4.02
N ILE A 85 27.35 11.76 3.01
CA ILE A 85 26.59 12.37 1.89
C ILE A 85 25.84 11.27 1.13
N LEU A 86 26.54 10.19 0.76
CA LEU A 86 25.94 9.11 0.00
C LEU A 86 24.81 8.39 0.78
N GLY A 87 25.07 8.11 2.06
CA GLY A 87 24.10 7.50 2.96
C GLY A 87 22.88 8.39 3.17
N THR A 88 23.08 9.66 3.53
CA THR A 88 21.98 10.58 3.86
C THR A 88 21.14 10.89 2.62
N TYR A 89 21.75 11.36 1.53
CA TYR A 89 20.99 11.76 0.35
C TYR A 89 20.43 10.54 -0.39
N GLY A 90 21.12 9.39 -0.40
CA GLY A 90 20.60 8.16 -0.99
C GLY A 90 19.45 7.55 -0.18
N SER A 91 19.59 7.45 1.14
CA SER A 91 18.57 6.82 1.99
C SER A 91 17.32 7.66 2.13
N VAL A 92 17.40 9.00 2.07
CA VAL A 92 16.22 9.86 2.18
C VAL A 92 15.23 9.60 1.05
N PHE A 93 15.69 9.55 -0.20
CA PHE A 93 14.78 9.26 -1.33
C PHE A 93 14.23 7.83 -1.27
N LEU A 94 15.04 6.85 -0.84
CA LEU A 94 14.57 5.48 -0.59
C LEU A 94 13.48 5.44 0.48
N MET A 95 13.67 6.17 1.57
CA MET A 95 12.75 6.24 2.71
C MET A 95 11.43 6.91 2.32
N VAL A 96 11.49 8.03 1.58
CA VAL A 96 10.29 8.70 1.08
C VAL A 96 9.48 7.77 0.18
N ASN A 97 10.13 7.11 -0.79
CA ASN A 97 9.42 6.17 -1.67
C ASN A 97 8.87 4.95 -0.91
N PHE A 98 9.62 4.41 0.05
CA PHE A 98 9.14 3.36 0.94
C PHE A 98 7.85 3.79 1.66
N ILE A 99 7.84 4.98 2.26
CA ILE A 99 6.68 5.50 3.00
C ILE A 99 5.47 5.65 2.07
N ILE A 100 5.66 6.15 0.85
CA ILE A 100 4.59 6.31 -0.14
C ILE A 100 3.97 4.95 -0.48
N HIS A 101 4.77 3.97 -0.89
CA HIS A 101 4.26 2.65 -1.25
C HIS A 101 3.68 1.88 -0.04
N PHE A 102 4.30 2.02 1.14
CA PHE A 102 3.76 1.44 2.36
C PHE A 102 2.40 2.05 2.73
N TYR A 103 2.25 3.37 2.60
CA TYR A 103 0.99 4.05 2.86
C TYR A 103 -0.13 3.56 1.93
N PHE A 104 0.12 3.49 0.62
CA PHE A 104 -0.88 2.98 -0.33
C PHE A 104 -1.21 1.50 -0.11
N ALA A 105 -0.20 0.67 0.13
CA ALA A 105 -0.43 -0.74 0.48
C ALA A 105 -1.26 -0.89 1.76
N ALA A 106 -0.97 -0.11 2.80
CA ALA A 106 -1.72 -0.15 4.06
C ALA A 106 -3.17 0.34 3.90
N ALA A 107 -3.38 1.42 3.13
CA ALA A 107 -4.71 1.95 2.84
C ALA A 107 -5.56 0.92 2.08
N GLU A 108 -5.01 0.27 1.06
CA GLU A 108 -5.71 -0.74 0.28
C GLU A 108 -5.94 -2.03 1.09
N ALA A 109 -4.98 -2.45 1.91
CA ALA A 109 -5.18 -3.55 2.85
C ALA A 109 -6.33 -3.28 3.83
N LEU A 110 -6.40 -2.06 4.39
CA LEU A 110 -7.49 -1.66 5.27
C LEU A 110 -8.83 -1.70 4.52
N HIS A 111 -8.88 -1.16 3.30
CA HIS A 111 -10.08 -1.21 2.46
C HIS A 111 -10.56 -2.65 2.21
N ILE A 112 -9.65 -3.56 1.86
CA ILE A 112 -9.96 -5.00 1.67
C ILE A 112 -10.48 -5.63 2.97
N VAL A 113 -9.90 -5.30 4.13
CA VAL A 113 -10.34 -5.84 5.42
C VAL A 113 -11.73 -5.32 5.79
N THR A 114 -11.98 -4.01 5.66
CA THR A 114 -13.28 -3.40 6.00
C THR A 114 -14.40 -3.87 5.07
N THR A 115 -14.13 -4.00 3.76
CA THR A 115 -15.12 -4.52 2.80
C THR A 115 -15.42 -6.01 3.00
N ARG A 116 -14.48 -6.81 3.51
CA ARG A 116 -14.76 -8.21 3.92
C ARG A 116 -15.61 -8.30 5.19
N GLN A 117 -15.64 -7.27 6.03
CA GLN A 117 -16.45 -7.25 7.26
C GLN A 117 -17.90 -6.79 7.05
N SER A 118 -18.20 -6.05 5.98
CA SER A 118 -19.57 -5.61 5.66
C SER A 118 -20.57 -6.73 5.32
N PRO A 119 -20.23 -7.83 4.60
CA PRO A 119 -21.19 -8.91 4.35
C PRO A 119 -21.64 -9.61 5.64
N PHE A 120 -20.76 -9.71 6.65
CA PHE A 120 -21.11 -10.33 7.93
C PHE A 120 -22.02 -9.44 8.81
N LYS A 121 -21.91 -8.11 8.72
CA LYS A 121 -22.85 -7.19 9.38
C LYS A 121 -24.24 -7.22 8.75
N SER A 122 -24.32 -7.38 7.43
CA SER A 122 -25.60 -7.53 6.70
C SER A 122 -26.33 -8.81 7.12
N LEU A 123 -25.62 -9.94 7.23
CA LEU A 123 -26.23 -11.20 7.68
C LEU A 123 -26.69 -11.17 9.14
N ALA A 124 -26.01 -10.43 10.02
CA ALA A 124 -26.43 -10.26 11.41
C ALA A 124 -27.62 -9.29 11.58
N ALA A 125 -27.75 -8.30 10.70
CA ALA A 125 -28.88 -7.36 10.70
C ALA A 125 -30.16 -7.96 10.08
N GLU A 126 -30.03 -8.95 9.19
CA GLU A 126 -31.16 -9.68 8.58
C GLU A 126 -31.75 -10.75 9.52
N TYR A 127 -31.05 -11.12 10.59
CA TYR A 127 -31.49 -12.09 11.60
C TYR A 127 -32.14 -11.45 12.84
N ILE A 128 -32.69 -10.24 12.72
CA ILE A 128 -33.62 -9.72 13.73
C ILE A 128 -34.99 -10.38 13.46
N PRO A 129 -35.48 -11.27 14.33
CA PRO A 129 -36.73 -11.97 14.07
C PRO A 129 -37.88 -10.97 14.10
N LEU A 130 -38.60 -10.90 12.98
CA LEU A 130 -39.85 -10.15 12.74
C LEU A 130 -41.03 -10.55 13.68
N ASN A 131 -40.78 -11.21 14.80
CA ASN A 131 -41.80 -11.81 15.65
C ASN A 131 -42.23 -10.95 16.86
N SER A 132 -41.86 -9.66 16.91
CA SER A 132 -42.24 -8.78 18.02
C SER A 132 -43.50 -7.95 17.78
N ASP A 133 -44.20 -8.13 16.65
CA ASP A 133 -45.28 -7.22 16.23
C ASP A 133 -46.66 -7.91 16.07
N TYR A 134 -46.83 -9.10 16.66
CA TYR A 134 -48.08 -9.88 16.54
C TYR A 134 -48.64 -10.38 17.88
N SER A 135 -48.49 -9.59 18.95
CA SER A 135 -49.06 -9.93 20.26
C SER A 135 -49.58 -8.72 21.03
N ASP A 136 -50.49 -7.95 20.43
CA ASP A 136 -51.40 -7.07 21.18
C ASP A 136 -52.61 -6.74 20.29
N GLY A 137 -53.74 -7.41 20.51
CA GLY A 137 -54.97 -7.09 19.78
C GLY A 137 -56.08 -8.14 19.78
N LEU A 138 -56.09 -9.10 20.70
CA LEU A 138 -57.15 -10.12 20.77
C LEU A 138 -57.82 -10.29 22.14
N ASP A 139 -57.66 -9.35 23.08
CA ASP A 139 -58.30 -9.44 24.40
C ASP A 139 -59.58 -8.58 24.58
N ASP A 140 -60.06 -7.88 23.54
CA ASP A 140 -61.18 -6.92 23.69
C ASP A 140 -62.54 -7.40 23.13
N ILE A 141 -62.80 -8.70 23.03
CA ILE A 141 -64.13 -9.21 22.65
C ILE A 141 -64.51 -10.42 23.52
N GLU A 142 -64.94 -10.18 24.74
CA GLU A 142 -66.02 -10.94 25.41
C GLU A 142 -66.23 -10.39 26.82
N GLU A 143 -67.16 -9.45 27.00
CA GLU A 143 -68.04 -9.38 28.19
C GLU A 143 -69.11 -8.31 27.96
N GLY A 144 -70.28 -8.75 27.51
CA GLY A 144 -71.41 -7.87 27.22
C GLY A 144 -72.66 -8.64 26.85
N ASN A 145 -73.17 -9.45 27.77
CA ASN A 145 -74.60 -9.77 27.92
C ASN A 145 -74.89 -10.47 29.24
#